data_AF-O61675-F1
#
_entry.id   AF-O61675-F1
#
_cell.length_a   1.000
_cell.length_b   1.000
_cell.length_c   1.000
_cell.angle_alpha   90.00
_cell.angle_beta   90.00
_cell.angle_gamma   90.00
#
_symmetry.space_group_name_H-M   'P 1'
#
loop_
_entity.id
_entity.type
_entity.pdbx_description
1 polymer ?
#
loop_
_entity_poly.entity_id
_entity_poly.type
_entity_poly.pdbx_seq_one_letter_code
_entity_poly.pdbx_strand_id
1 'polypeptide(L)'
;MLKLYENGTSNNINNIVSGDETWLYYFDVPSKNKNKVWLFENEQTPVQVRKSRSVKKKMIAVFFTRRGILERIVLESQRTVTASWYINDCLPKVFQKLQEIRPNSRMDTWHFHHDNASAHRARDTVEFLNTSGVKVLEHPAYTPDL
;
A
#
# COMPACT_ATOMS: atom_id res chain seq x y z
N MET A 1 13.09 -11.90 4.82
CA MET A 1 11.69 -12.31 4.58
C MET A 1 11.57 -13.69 3.91
N LEU A 2 12.02 -13.92 2.66
CA LEU A 2 11.76 -15.18 1.93
C LEU A 2 12.20 -16.48 2.63
N LYS A 3 13.39 -16.48 3.25
CA LYS A 3 13.88 -17.64 4.03
C LYS A 3 13.01 -17.95 5.26
N LEU A 4 12.41 -16.92 5.87
CA LEU A 4 11.52 -17.08 7.05
C LEU A 4 10.27 -17.90 6.72
N TYR A 5 9.87 -17.91 5.44
CA TYR A 5 8.65 -18.55 4.96
C TYR A 5 8.94 -19.70 3.99
N GLU A 6 10.14 -20.28 4.02
CA GLU A 6 10.52 -21.43 3.19
C GLU A 6 10.23 -21.21 1.70
N ASN A 7 10.55 -20.03 1.17
CA ASN A 7 10.28 -19.65 -0.22
C ASN A 7 8.80 -19.76 -0.65
N GLY A 8 7.85 -19.63 0.28
CA GLY A 8 6.42 -19.65 -0.05
C GLY A 8 5.66 -20.90 0.41
N THR A 9 6.34 -21.93 0.93
CA THR A 9 5.68 -23.18 1.32
C THR A 9 5.15 -23.19 2.75
N SER A 10 5.67 -22.31 3.61
CA SER A 10 5.29 -22.29 5.01
C SER A 10 3.84 -21.85 5.24
N ASN A 11 3.12 -22.56 6.10
CA ASN A 11 1.79 -22.15 6.55
C ASN A 11 1.77 -20.80 7.27
N ASN A 12 2.93 -20.30 7.73
CA ASN A 12 3.05 -18.99 8.37
C ASN A 12 2.73 -17.82 7.44
N ILE A 13 2.73 -18.05 6.12
CA ILE A 13 2.32 -17.05 5.12
C ILE A 13 0.85 -16.66 5.29
N ASN A 14 0.02 -17.55 5.83
CA ASN A 14 -1.38 -17.26 6.14
C ASN A 14 -1.54 -16.18 7.23
N ASN A 15 -0.47 -15.88 7.96
CA ASN A 15 -0.45 -14.87 9.02
C ASN A 15 0.23 -13.56 8.57
N ILE A 16 0.57 -13.41 7.29
CA ILE A 16 1.11 -12.16 6.78
C ILE A 16 -0.05 -11.21 6.45
N VAL A 17 0.07 -10.00 6.96
CA VAL A 17 -0.69 -8.84 6.50
C VAL A 17 0.31 -7.84 5.93
N SER A 18 0.05 -7.39 4.71
CA SER A 18 0.89 -6.39 4.04
C SER A 18 0.02 -5.24 3.60
N GLY A 19 0.56 -4.03 3.63
CA GLY A 19 -0.11 -2.88 3.02
C GLY A 19 0.87 -1.88 2.46
N ASP A 20 0.34 -1.06 1.56
CA ASP A 20 1.05 0.04 0.92
C ASP A 20 0.06 1.16 0.57
N GLU A 21 0.58 2.35 0.34
CA GLU A 21 -0.19 3.52 -0.04
C GLU A 21 0.00 3.88 -1.51
N THR A 22 -1.12 4.17 -2.19
CA THR A 22 -1.07 4.56 -3.59
C THR A 22 -1.95 5.76 -3.89
N TRP A 23 -1.58 6.51 -4.93
CA TRP A 23 -2.38 7.60 -5.47
C TRP A 23 -3.33 7.07 -6.54
N LEU A 24 -4.64 7.15 -6.27
CA LEU A 24 -5.68 6.96 -7.26
C LEU A 24 -6.01 8.28 -7.94
N TYR A 25 -5.85 8.32 -9.26
CA TYR A 25 -6.13 9.48 -10.09
C TYR A 25 -7.52 9.36 -10.71
N TYR A 26 -8.23 10.49 -10.84
CA TYR A 26 -9.56 10.50 -11.46
C TYR A 26 -9.54 10.19 -12.96
N PHE A 27 -8.40 10.45 -13.61
CA PHE A 27 -8.19 10.14 -15.00
C PHE A 27 -6.75 9.70 -15.21
N ASP A 28 -6.56 8.78 -16.16
CA ASP A 28 -5.24 8.45 -16.66
C ASP A 28 -4.78 9.54 -17.63
N VAL A 29 -3.51 9.93 -17.51
CA VAL A 29 -2.85 10.70 -18.56
C VAL A 29 -2.30 9.68 -19.55
N PRO A 30 -2.82 9.62 -20.79
CA PRO A 30 -2.32 8.65 -21.75
C PRO A 30 -0.85 8.94 -22.08
N SER A 31 -0.03 7.89 -22.08
CA SER A 31 1.38 8.01 -22.44
C SER A 31 1.53 8.26 -23.93
N LYS A 32 2.68 8.81 -24.36
CA LYS A 32 2.97 8.96 -25.80
C LYS A 32 2.80 7.66 -26.58
N ASN A 33 3.15 6.52 -25.96
CA ASN A 33 2.96 5.20 -26.58
C ASN A 33 1.49 4.80 -26.72
N LYS A 34 0.60 5.21 -25.80
CA LYS A 34 -0.84 4.97 -25.89
C LYS A 34 -1.55 5.90 -26.87
N ASN A 35 -0.91 7.01 -27.26
CA ASN A 35 -1.44 7.97 -28.23
C ASN A 35 -0.83 7.81 -29.63
N LYS A 36 -0.21 6.65 -29.92
CA LYS A 36 0.24 6.34 -31.28
C LYS A 36 -0.98 6.22 -32.19
N VAL A 37 -0.94 6.93 -33.30
CA VAL A 37 -1.96 6.90 -34.34
C VAL A 37 -1.30 6.49 -35.65
N TRP A 38 -2.04 5.74 -36.48
CA TRP A 38 -1.64 5.48 -37.86
C TRP A 38 -1.93 6.73 -38.68
N LEU A 39 -0.99 7.13 -39.54
CA LEU A 39 -1.10 8.29 -40.41
C LEU A 39 -0.68 7.89 -41.82
N PHE A 40 -1.29 8.50 -42.82
CA PHE A 40 -0.79 8.41 -44.19
C PHE A 40 0.45 9.29 -44.38
N GLU A 41 1.27 9.01 -45.41
CA GLU A 41 2.60 9.62 -45.61
C GLU A 41 2.60 11.16 -45.64
N ASN A 42 1.49 11.79 -46.03
CA ASN A 42 1.35 13.25 -46.14
C ASN A 42 0.47 13.88 -45.04
N GLU A 43 0.08 13.12 -44.01
CA GLU A 43 -0.76 13.63 -42.92
C GLU A 43 0.06 14.17 -41.74
N GLN A 44 -0.41 15.26 -41.15
CA GLN A 44 0.21 15.82 -39.95
C GLN A 44 -0.14 15.01 -38.70
N THR A 45 0.84 14.86 -37.81
CA THR A 45 0.60 14.21 -36.52
C THR A 45 -0.34 15.05 -35.65
N PRO A 46 -1.42 14.45 -35.10
CA PRO A 46 -2.32 15.14 -34.21
C PRO A 46 -1.59 15.71 -32.98
N VAL A 47 -1.79 17.00 -32.71
CA VAL A 47 -1.24 17.65 -31.53
C VAL A 47 -2.14 17.35 -30.35
N GLN A 48 -1.60 16.66 -29.34
CA GLN A 48 -2.31 16.39 -28.10
C GLN A 48 -1.71 17.19 -26.95
N VAL A 49 -2.54 17.96 -26.26
CA VAL A 49 -2.13 18.72 -25.08
C VAL A 49 -1.79 17.75 -23.94
N ARG A 50 -0.59 17.91 -23.37
CA ARG A 50 -0.18 17.15 -22.18
C ARG A 50 -1.04 17.58 -20.99
N LYS A 51 -1.92 16.69 -20.55
CA LYS A 51 -2.69 16.90 -19.30
C LYS A 51 -1.79 16.65 -18.10
N SER A 52 -1.80 17.57 -17.13
CA SER A 52 -1.13 17.35 -15.85
C SER A 52 -1.96 16.40 -14.98
N ARG A 53 -1.26 15.48 -14.31
CA ARG A 53 -1.88 14.44 -13.46
C ARG A 53 -2.35 14.98 -12.10
N SER A 54 -2.14 16.27 -11.82
CA SER A 54 -2.10 16.82 -10.46
C SER A 54 -3.43 17.32 -9.89
N VAL A 55 -4.47 17.48 -10.70
CA VAL A 55 -5.64 18.28 -10.27
C VAL A 55 -6.63 17.51 -9.39
N LYS A 56 -6.81 16.20 -9.62
CA LYS A 56 -7.73 15.38 -8.82
C LYS A 56 -7.15 13.98 -8.57
N LYS A 57 -6.68 13.75 -7.35
CA LYS A 57 -6.17 12.45 -6.87
C LYS A 57 -6.58 12.23 -5.41
N LYS A 58 -6.75 10.96 -5.02
CA LYS A 58 -6.93 10.52 -3.64
C LYS A 58 -5.83 9.54 -3.27
N MET A 59 -5.31 9.65 -2.05
CA MET A 59 -4.38 8.65 -1.51
C MET A 59 -5.20 7.59 -0.79
N ILE A 60 -4.85 6.33 -1.01
CA ILE A 60 -5.50 5.19 -0.38
C ILE A 60 -4.42 4.28 0.21
N ALA A 61 -4.60 3.88 1.46
CA ALA A 61 -3.87 2.77 2.05
C ALA A 61 -4.66 1.49 1.83
N VAL A 62 -4.02 0.47 1.30
CA VAL A 62 -4.65 -0.82 1.04
C VAL A 62 -3.86 -1.89 1.76
N PHE A 63 -4.55 -2.65 2.61
CA PHE A 63 -3.98 -3.80 3.30
C PHE A 63 -4.60 -5.08 2.75
N PHE A 64 -3.80 -6.11 2.62
CA PHE A 64 -4.22 -7.42 2.16
C PHE A 64 -3.56 -8.53 2.97
N THR A 65 -4.22 -9.67 2.97
CA THR A 65 -3.71 -10.95 3.47
C THR A 65 -3.65 -11.92 2.30
N ARG A 66 -3.15 -13.13 2.54
CA ARG A 66 -3.23 -14.22 1.54
C ARG A 66 -4.65 -14.46 1.00
N ARG A 67 -5.70 -14.15 1.80
CA ARG A 67 -7.11 -14.35 1.42
C ARG A 67 -7.69 -13.23 0.56
N GLY A 68 -6.97 -12.13 0.37
CA GLY A 68 -7.41 -10.97 -0.39
C GLY A 68 -7.31 -9.66 0.40
N ILE A 69 -8.00 -8.64 -0.09
CA ILE A 69 -8.02 -7.30 0.50
C ILE A 69 -8.64 -7.37 1.90
N LEU A 70 -7.90 -6.88 2.89
CA LEU A 70 -8.32 -6.78 4.28
C LEU A 70 -9.09 -5.48 4.52
N GLU A 71 -8.49 -4.35 4.14
CA GLU A 71 -9.07 -3.03 4.42
C GLU A 71 -8.57 -1.99 3.41
N ARG A 72 -9.41 -0.99 3.13
CA ARG A 72 -9.13 0.09 2.17
C ARG A 72 -9.45 1.43 2.81
N ILE A 73 -8.41 2.20 3.13
CA ILE A 73 -8.54 3.41 3.94
C ILE A 73 -8.19 4.60 3.07
N VAL A 74 -9.19 5.41 2.75
CA VAL A 74 -9.00 6.63 1.97
C VAL A 74 -8.48 7.73 2.90
N LEU A 75 -7.37 8.35 2.51
CA LEU A 75 -6.87 9.57 3.14
C LEU A 75 -7.61 10.77 2.54
N GLU A 76 -8.59 11.29 3.27
CA GLU A 76 -9.37 12.43 2.82
C GLU A 76 -8.55 13.74 2.86
N SER A 77 -8.95 14.73 2.04
CA SER A 77 -8.36 16.09 1.98
C SER A 77 -6.98 16.25 1.34
N GLN A 78 -6.55 15.36 0.43
CA GLN A 78 -5.28 15.48 -0.35
C GLN A 78 -4.01 15.61 0.51
N ARG A 79 -4.02 15.07 1.72
CA ARG A 79 -2.89 15.14 2.64
C ARG A 79 -1.83 14.09 2.29
N THR A 80 -0.64 14.26 2.84
CA THR A 80 0.41 13.24 2.83
C THR A 80 0.16 12.29 4.01
N VAL A 81 0.53 11.01 3.88
CA VAL A 81 0.52 10.06 5.00
C VAL A 81 1.47 10.56 6.07
N THR A 82 0.92 10.87 7.25
CA THR A 82 1.68 11.24 8.43
C THR A 82 1.66 10.10 9.43
N ALA A 83 2.65 10.05 10.33
CA ALA A 83 2.66 9.08 11.42
C ALA A 83 1.37 9.14 12.25
N SER A 84 0.89 10.35 12.57
CA SER A 84 -0.36 10.57 13.30
C SER A 84 -1.56 9.96 12.60
N TRP A 85 -1.71 10.16 11.28
CA TRP A 85 -2.81 9.54 10.54
C TRP A 85 -2.67 8.02 10.51
N TYR A 86 -1.43 7.54 10.31
CA TYR A 86 -1.15 6.11 10.24
C TYR A 86 -1.54 5.39 11.53
N ILE A 87 -1.18 5.94 12.71
CA ILE A 87 -1.49 5.32 14.01
C ILE A 87 -2.94 5.55 14.48
N ASN A 88 -3.55 6.69 14.17
CA ASN A 88 -4.87 7.04 14.74
C ASN A 88 -6.04 6.64 13.82
N ASP A 89 -5.85 6.73 12.51
CA ASP A 89 -6.94 6.55 11.53
C ASP A 89 -6.81 5.26 10.71
N CYS A 90 -5.57 4.81 10.48
CA CYS A 90 -5.25 3.70 9.58
C CYS A 90 -5.12 2.37 10.32
N LEU A 91 -4.04 2.18 11.10
CA LEU A 91 -3.72 0.92 11.76
C LEU A 91 -4.83 0.38 12.69
N PRO A 92 -5.58 1.19 13.46
CA PRO A 92 -6.64 0.68 14.32
C PRO A 92 -7.72 -0.06 13.53
N LYS A 93 -8.09 0.45 12.35
CA LYS A 93 -9.06 -0.22 11.46
C LYS A 93 -8.51 -1.54 10.94
N VAL A 94 -7.24 -1.55 10.53
CA VAL A 94 -6.57 -2.77 10.05
C VAL A 94 -6.54 -3.84 11.14
N PHE A 95 -6.15 -3.49 12.35
CA PHE A 95 -6.04 -4.45 13.46
C PHE A 95 -7.40 -4.93 13.95
N GLN A 96 -8.41 -4.06 13.95
CA GLN A 96 -9.79 -4.48 14.18
C GLN A 96 -10.22 -5.52 13.14
N LYS A 97 -9.96 -5.28 11.85
CA LYS A 97 -10.28 -6.24 10.78
C LYS A 97 -9.52 -7.56 10.92
N LEU A 98 -8.26 -7.55 11.34
CA LEU A 98 -7.51 -8.78 11.61
C LEU A 98 -8.19 -9.63 12.69
N GLN A 99 -8.68 -9.00 13.74
CA GLN A 99 -9.43 -9.68 14.80
C GLN A 99 -10.79 -10.18 14.29
N GLU A 100 -11.51 -9.41 13.48
CA GLU A 100 -12.78 -9.86 12.89
C GLU A 100 -12.62 -11.10 11.99
N ILE A 101 -11.59 -11.16 11.15
CA ILE A 101 -11.37 -12.31 10.25
C ILE A 101 -10.92 -13.58 10.99
N ARG A 102 -10.24 -13.43 12.14
CA ARG A 102 -9.76 -14.54 12.97
C ARG A 102 -9.84 -14.19 14.46
N PRO A 103 -11.05 -14.23 15.07
CA PRO A 103 -11.29 -13.77 16.44
C PRO A 103 -10.47 -14.52 17.50
N ASN A 104 -10.17 -15.79 17.24
CA ASN A 104 -9.41 -16.65 18.16
C ASN A 104 -7.89 -16.53 17.96
N SER A 105 -7.41 -15.74 17.00
CA SER A 105 -5.98 -15.57 16.75
C SER A 105 -5.43 -14.40 17.56
N ARG A 106 -4.33 -14.65 18.28
CA ARG A 106 -3.63 -13.62 19.04
C ARG A 106 -2.89 -12.66 18.11
N MET A 107 -2.73 -11.40 18.51
CA MET A 107 -2.04 -10.38 17.70
C MET A 107 -0.59 -10.76 17.35
N ASP A 108 0.13 -11.42 18.27
CA ASP A 108 1.52 -11.87 18.10
C ASP A 108 1.72 -13.04 17.13
N THR A 109 0.62 -13.60 16.62
CA THR A 109 0.67 -14.57 15.53
C THR A 109 0.76 -13.91 14.16
N TRP A 110 0.36 -12.63 14.06
CA TRP A 110 0.36 -11.87 12.82
C TRP A 110 1.74 -11.28 12.53
N HIS A 111 2.16 -11.40 11.27
CA HIS A 111 3.34 -10.77 10.72
C HIS A 111 2.92 -9.57 9.89
N PHE A 112 3.26 -8.37 10.33
CA PHE A 112 2.88 -7.11 9.71
C PHE A 112 3.99 -6.60 8.80
N HIS A 113 3.68 -6.35 7.54
CA HIS A 113 4.61 -5.86 6.53
C HIS A 113 4.18 -4.49 5.98
N HIS A 114 5.14 -3.57 5.93
CA HIS A 114 5.05 -2.27 5.26
C HIS A 114 6.44 -1.85 4.79
N ASP A 115 6.51 -0.86 3.90
CA ASP A 115 7.78 -0.32 3.42
C ASP A 115 8.48 0.56 4.49
N ASN A 116 9.61 1.14 4.11
CA ASN A 116 10.42 1.99 4.98
C ASN A 116 10.05 3.49 4.93
N ALA A 117 8.83 3.85 4.53
CA ALA A 117 8.41 5.25 4.48
C ALA A 117 8.62 5.98 5.83
N SER A 118 8.82 7.29 5.77
CA SER A 118 9.11 8.10 6.96
C SER A 118 8.02 8.02 8.04
N ALA A 119 6.74 7.93 7.63
CA ALA A 119 5.62 7.74 8.54
C ALA A 119 5.64 6.36 9.22
N HIS A 120 6.13 5.32 8.54
CA HIS A 120 6.23 3.94 9.04
C HIS A 120 7.37 3.80 10.05
N ARG A 121 8.48 4.51 9.84
CA ARG A 121 9.65 4.51 10.72
C ARG A 121 9.63 5.58 11.81
N ALA A 122 8.59 6.41 11.85
CA ALA A 122 8.43 7.41 12.90
C ALA A 122 8.40 6.73 14.27
N ARG A 123 9.02 7.37 15.28
CA ARG A 123 9.12 6.82 16.65
C ARG A 123 7.76 6.38 17.18
N ASP A 124 6.75 7.24 17.05
CA ASP A 124 5.41 6.99 17.58
C ASP A 124 4.73 5.82 16.86
N THR A 125 5.00 5.63 15.55
CA THR A 125 4.53 4.47 14.79
C THR A 125 5.18 3.18 15.26
N VAL A 126 6.50 3.19 15.48
CA VAL A 126 7.24 2.03 15.98
C VAL A 126 6.77 1.64 17.38
N GLU A 127 6.57 2.62 18.27
CA GLU A 127 6.05 2.40 19.62
C GLU A 127 4.62 1.82 19.59
N PHE A 128 3.75 2.38 18.75
CA PHE A 128 2.41 1.85 18.53
C PHE A 128 2.42 0.40 18.04
N LEU A 129 3.27 0.08 17.07
CA LEU A 129 3.39 -1.29 16.55
C LEU A 129 3.90 -2.25 17.63
N ASN A 130 4.90 -1.85 18.42
CA ASN A 130 5.42 -2.66 19.51
C ASN A 130 4.37 -2.96 20.59
N THR A 131 3.50 -1.99 20.90
CA THR A 131 2.43 -2.16 21.90
C THR A 131 1.22 -2.94 21.37
N SER A 132 0.98 -2.91 20.05
CA SER A 132 -0.12 -3.66 19.41
C SER A 132 0.09 -5.18 19.38
N GLY A 133 1.32 -5.63 19.64
CA GLY A 133 1.66 -7.05 19.76
C GLY A 133 1.89 -7.78 18.44
N VAL A 134 1.74 -7.13 17.29
CA VAL A 134 2.08 -7.73 15.98
C VAL A 134 3.58 -7.85 15.80
N LYS A 135 4.02 -8.81 14.97
CA LYS A 135 5.43 -8.94 14.58
C LYS A 135 5.69 -8.16 13.31
N VAL A 136 6.36 -7.02 13.41
CA VAL A 136 6.74 -6.22 12.24
C VAL A 136 7.86 -6.94 11.47
N LEU A 137 7.67 -7.12 10.17
CA LEU A 137 8.68 -7.68 9.27
C LEU A 137 9.62 -6.59 8.78
N GLU A 138 10.92 -6.86 8.84
CA GLU A 138 11.91 -5.98 8.25
C GLU A 138 11.80 -5.99 6.71
N HIS A 139 11.73 -4.79 6.14
CA HIS A 139 11.77 -4.56 4.70
C HIS A 139 13.11 -3.92 4.31
N PRO A 140 13.81 -4.40 3.26
CA PRO A 140 15.01 -3.76 2.75
C PRO A 140 14.69 -2.43 2.02
N ALA A 141 15.68 -1.56 1.87
CA ALA A 141 15.48 -0.29 1.18
C ALA A 141 15.32 -0.48 -0.34
N TYR A 142 14.39 0.27 -0.95
CA TYR A 142 14.17 0.29 -2.40
C TYR A 142 13.91 -1.08 -3.04
N THR A 143 13.16 -1.95 -2.35
CA THR A 143 12.90 -3.32 -2.81
C THR A 143 11.39 -3.57 -3.05
N PRO A 144 10.76 -2.85 -4.00
CA PRO A 144 9.33 -3.01 -4.29
C PRO A 144 8.97 -4.37 -4.92
N ASP A 145 9.97 -5.14 -5.34
CA ASP A 145 9.85 -6.48 -5.91
C ASP A 145 9.74 -7.61 -4.86
N LEU A 146 9.91 -7.28 -3.57
CA LEU A 146 9.89 -8.21 -2.44
C LEU A 146 8.61 -8.08 -1.60
#